data_AF-A0A7W1AG23-F1
#
_entry.id   AF-A0A7W1AG23-F1
#
_cell.length_a   1.000
_cell.length_b   1.000
_cell.length_c   1.000
_cell.angle_alpha   90.00
_cell.angle_beta   90.00
_cell.angle_gamma   90.00
#
_symmetry.space_group_name_H-M   'P 1'
#
loop_
_entity.id
_entity.type
_entity.pdbx_description
1 polymer ?
#
loop_
_entity_poly.entity_id
_entity_poly.type
_entity_poly.pdbx_seq_one_letter_code
_entity_poly.pdbx_strand_id
1 'polypeptide(L)' 'APAHAKVLLIEAILPDDPAPSWPKMLDIVMLTIGGRQRTQREYTDLLTASGFSFAREIDTLGGVSIIEAVPN' A
#
# COMPACT_ATOMS: atom_id res chain seq x y z
N ALA A 1 15.59 9.01 10.98
CA ALA A 1 15.97 9.29 9.58
C ALA A 1 16.26 10.79 9.42
N PRO A 2 16.92 11.25 8.35
CA PRO A 2 17.06 12.69 8.06
C PRO A 2 15.71 13.42 8.09
N ALA A 3 15.70 14.72 8.40
CA ALA A 3 14.48 15.53 8.63
C ALA A 3 13.48 15.59 7.45
N HIS A 4 13.86 15.09 6.27
CA HIS A 4 13.03 15.07 5.06
C HIS A 4 12.97 13.69 4.40
N ALA A 5 13.34 12.64 5.12
CA ALA A 5 13.23 11.28 4.58
C ALA A 5 11.76 10.88 4.41
N LYS A 6 11.49 10.14 3.33
CA LYS A 6 10.18 9.57 3.03
C LYS A 6 10.32 8.09 2.74
N VAL A 7 9.29 7.32 3.08
CA VAL A 7 9.09 5.96 2.61
C VAL A 7 8.05 6.01 1.49
N LEU A 8 8.36 5.41 0.35
CA LEU A 8 7.46 5.26 -0.77
C LEU A 8 7.18 3.77 -0.98
N LEU A 9 5.94 3.34 -0.72
CA LEU A 9 5.49 1.99 -1.06
C LEU A 9 4.83 2.06 -2.44
N ILE A 10 5.26 1.21 -3.37
CA ILE A 10 4.72 1.15 -4.74
C ILE A 10 3.99 -0.18 -4.87
N GLU A 11 2.67 -0.15 -4.80
CA GLU A 11 1.85 -1.35 -4.60
C GLU A 11 0.54 -1.28 -5.38
N ALA A 12 -0.02 -2.44 -5.72
CA ALA A 12 -1.36 -2.52 -6.27
C ALA A 12 -2.37 -2.48 -5.11
N ILE A 13 -3.00 -1.33 -4.90
CA ILE A 13 -3.91 -1.15 -3.76
C ILE A 13 -5.16 -2.01 -3.94
N LEU A 14 -5.47 -2.82 -2.92
CA LEU A 14 -6.66 -3.64 -2.91
C LEU A 14 -7.89 -2.74 -2.69
N PRO A 15 -8.85 -2.69 -3.63
CA PRO A 15 -10.07 -1.92 -3.43
C PRO A 15 -10.99 -2.60 -2.41
N ASP A 16 -11.70 -1.80 -1.62
CA ASP A 16 -12.64 -2.28 -0.60
C ASP A 16 -13.96 -2.84 -1.19
N ASP A 17 -14.30 -2.50 -2.44
CA ASP A 17 -15.54 -2.95 -3.09
C ASP A 17 -15.42 -4.40 -3.59
N PRO A 18 -16.53 -5.13 -3.87
CA PRO A 18 -16.49 -6.53 -4.28
C PRO A 18 -16.25 -6.76 -5.78
N ALA A 19 -16.17 -5.74 -6.64
CA ALA A 19 -16.05 -5.92 -8.09
C ALA A 19 -14.72 -6.60 -8.49
N PRO A 20 -14.68 -7.31 -9.63
CA PRO A 20 -13.43 -7.88 -10.15
C PRO A 20 -12.37 -6.79 -10.36
N SER A 21 -11.15 -7.05 -9.90
CA SER A 21 -10.04 -6.12 -10.07
C SER A 21 -8.72 -6.89 -10.16
N TRP A 22 -7.74 -6.31 -10.87
CA TRP A 22 -6.40 -6.88 -10.99
C TRP A 22 -5.72 -7.13 -9.63
N PRO A 23 -5.76 -6.20 -8.64
CA PRO A 23 -5.17 -6.42 -7.32
C PRO A 23 -5.72 -7.64 -6.59
N LYS A 24 -7.00 -7.99 -6.76
CA LYS A 24 -7.60 -9.18 -6.15
C LYS A 24 -7.06 -10.48 -6.74
N MET A 25 -6.84 -10.51 -8.05
CA MET A 25 -6.22 -11.68 -8.67
C MET A 25 -4.75 -11.81 -8.25
N LEU A 26 -4.03 -10.68 -8.17
CA LEU A 26 -2.66 -10.65 -7.65
C LEU A 26 -2.58 -11.13 -6.20
N ASP A 27 -3.56 -10.79 -5.35
CA ASP A 27 -3.63 -11.26 -3.97
C ASP A 27 -3.67 -12.80 -3.86
N ILE A 28 -4.43 -13.46 -4.74
CA ILE A 28 -4.45 -14.92 -4.83
C ILE A 28 -3.07 -15.48 -5.24
N VAL A 29 -2.36 -14.81 -6.15
CA VAL A 29 -0.99 -15.19 -6.51
C VAL A 29 -0.05 -15.00 -5.32
N MET A 30 -0.17 -13.90 -4.59
CA MET A 30 0.65 -13.61 -3.40
C MET A 30 0.40 -14.62 -2.28
N LEU A 31 -0.82 -15.12 -2.12
CA LEU A 31 -1.14 -16.19 -1.18
C LEU A 31 -0.24 -17.43 -1.39
N THR A 32 0.14 -17.74 -2.64
CA THR A 32 1.00 -18.90 -2.95
C THR A 32 2.41 -18.79 -2.38
N ILE A 33 2.85 -17.58 -2.05
CA ILE A 33 4.14 -17.28 -1.43
C ILE A 33 4.01 -16.75 0.01
N GLY A 34 2.81 -16.87 0.62
CA GLY A 34 2.52 -16.36 1.97
C GLY A 34 2.42 -14.82 2.05
N GLY A 35 2.34 -14.15 0.91
CA GLY A 35 2.11 -12.71 0.81
C GLY A 35 0.62 -12.36 0.79
N ARG A 36 0.34 -11.05 0.81
CA ARG A 36 -0.99 -10.48 0.61
C ARG A 36 -0.91 -9.07 0.04
N GLN A 37 -1.84 -8.71 -0.82
CA GLN A 37 -2.15 -7.32 -1.12
C GLN A 37 -2.88 -6.68 0.07
N ARG A 38 -2.88 -5.35 0.13
CA ARG A 38 -3.48 -4.60 1.24
C ARG A 38 -4.30 -3.44 0.70
N THR A 39 -5.34 -3.12 1.43
CA THR A 39 -6.10 -1.88 1.27
C THR A 39 -5.25 -0.69 1.73
N GLN A 40 -5.61 0.53 1.33
CA GLN A 40 -4.96 1.75 1.83
C GLN A 40 -5.01 1.83 3.36
N ARG A 41 -6.13 1.42 3.97
CA ARG A 41 -6.34 1.40 5.42
C ARG A 41 -5.33 0.49 6.11
N GLU A 42 -5.15 -0.73 5.61
CA GLU A 42 -4.19 -1.68 6.18
C GLU A 42 -2.74 -1.22 6.02
N TYR A 43 -2.40 -0.50 4.94
CA TYR A 43 -1.10 0.15 4.83
C TYR A 43 -0.94 1.28 5.86
N THR A 44 -1.98 2.07 6.10
CA THR A 44 -1.97 3.13 7.12
C THR A 44 -1.72 2.55 8.51
N ASP A 45 -2.39 1.45 8.84
CA ASP A 45 -2.21 0.75 10.12
C ASP A 45 -0.78 0.18 10.25
N LEU A 46 -0.27 -0.44 9.18
CA LEU A 46 1.09 -0.99 9.13
C LEU A 46 2.15 0.11 9.29
N LEU A 47 1.99 1.25 8.60
CA LEU A 47 2.88 2.39 8.71
C LEU A 47 2.90 2.94 10.14
N THR A 48 1.71 3.12 10.73
CA THR A 48 1.55 3.61 12.11
C THR A 48 2.25 2.71 13.10
N ALA A 49 2.02 1.39 13.01
CA ALA A 49 2.69 0.39 13.84
C ALA A 49 4.22 0.37 13.67
N SER A 50 4.72 0.86 12.51
CA SER A 50 6.14 0.91 12.17
C SER A 50 6.80 2.27 12.46
N GLY A 51 6.09 3.21 13.10
CA GLY A 51 6.63 4.55 13.42
C GLY A 51 6.60 5.55 12.26
N PHE A 52 5.71 5.36 11.30
CA PHE A 52 5.49 6.29 10.18
C PHE A 52 4.04 6.78 10.16
N SER A 53 3.83 7.97 9.60
CA SER A 53 2.51 8.53 9.30
C SER A 53 2.24 8.48 7.81
N PHE A 54 1.05 8.02 7.43
CA PHE A 54 0.55 8.14 6.06
C PHE A 54 0.44 9.61 5.67
N ALA A 55 1.05 9.99 4.54
CA ALA A 55 0.99 11.34 4.02
C ALA A 55 -0.04 11.47 2.90
N ARG A 56 0.02 10.58 1.90
CA ARG A 56 -0.90 10.55 0.76
C ARG A 56 -0.76 9.28 -0.06
N GLU A 57 -1.80 8.98 -0.82
CA GLU A 57 -1.77 8.04 -1.94
C GLU A 57 -1.70 8.83 -3.26
N ILE A 58 -0.89 8.37 -4.20
CA ILE A 58 -0.78 8.93 -5.55
C ILE A 58 -1.04 7.81 -6.55
N ASP A 59 -2.13 7.94 -7.32
CA ASP A 59 -2.40 7.05 -8.45
C ASP A 59 -1.40 7.32 -9.58
N THR A 60 -0.72 6.26 -10.04
CA THR A 60 0.22 6.36 -11.17
C THR A 60 -0.46 6.23 -12.53
N LEU A 61 -1.75 5.90 -12.57
CA LEU A 61 -2.50 5.50 -13.75
C LEU A 61 -1.95 4.24 -14.44
N GLY A 62 -1.03 3.52 -13.79
CA GLY A 62 -0.36 2.32 -14.29
C GLY A 62 -0.79 1.02 -13.60
N GLY A 63 -1.86 1.06 -12.79
CA GLY A 63 -2.33 -0.10 -12.02
C GLY A 63 -1.59 -0.34 -10.69
N VAL A 64 -0.74 0.61 -10.29
CA VAL A 64 -0.11 0.68 -8.96
C VAL A 64 -0.27 2.10 -8.40
N SER A 65 -0.30 2.23 -7.08
CA SER A 65 -0.27 3.53 -6.40
C SER A 65 1.05 3.70 -5.63
N ILE A 66 1.43 4.95 -5.41
CA ILE A 66 2.49 5.31 -4.47
C ILE A 66 1.84 5.71 -3.14
N ILE A 67 2.09 4.94 -2.08
CA ILE A 67 1.79 5.34 -0.71
C ILE A 67 3.01 6.04 -0.14
N GLU A 68 2.88 7.35 0.09
CA GLU A 68 3.91 8.18 0.68
C GLU A 68 3.73 8.24 2.20
N ALA A 69 4.80 8.00 2.94
CA ALA A 69 4.82 8.07 4.38
C ALA A 69 6.06 8.82 4.90
N VAL A 70 5.93 9.44 6.07
CA VAL A 70 6.98 10.19 6.75
C VAL A 70 7.24 9.60 8.13
N PRO A 71 8.49 9.62 8.65
CA PRO A 71 8.76 9.23 10.03
C PRO A 71 7.94 10.08 11.01
N ASN A 72 7.46 9.43 12.08
CA ASN A 72 6.89 10.13 13.23
C ASN A 72 7.97 10.87 14.04
#